data_AF-A0A0F6ABF9-F1
#
_entry.id   AF-A0A0F6ABF9-F1
#
_cell.length_a   1.000
_cell.length_b   1.000
_cell.length_c   1.000
_cell.angle_alpha   90.00
_cell.angle_beta   90.00
_cell.angle_gamma   90.00
#
_symmetry.space_group_name_H-M   'P 1'
#
loop_
_entity.id
_entity.type
_entity.pdbx_description
1 polymer ?
#
loop_
_entity_poly.entity_id
_entity_poly.type
_entity_poly.pdbx_seq_one_letter_code
_entity_poly.pdbx_strand_id
1 'polypeptide(L)'
;MSTDPWNVLALAPTSDKQLIEAAYQQKLEDLKTEPEETRSEQEQAINAAYQSILSSLVEPFSPDANSLADPLFNEFSDELSDLLTNAHRHTQISAWQLLVDHPACENVTLRNDLAALVFDKVLTHQKTCQIEKEMVSSEVLIFLTEQLEWATRDDLKARYGEGFYYRMTQQEIPQQEIVPEPIADTGNLANIFIGLTIICAIGLLMISV
;
A
#
# COMPACT_ATOMS: atom_id res chain seq x y z
N MET A 1 -8.43 22.25 -5.18
CA MET A 1 -7.72 21.10 -5.78
C MET A 1 -6.47 20.89 -4.96
N SER A 2 -6.26 19.68 -4.41
CA SER A 2 -5.06 19.39 -3.61
C SER A 2 -3.87 19.26 -4.55
N THR A 3 -3.04 20.29 -4.65
CA THR A 3 -1.75 20.24 -5.36
C THR A 3 -0.80 19.36 -4.56
N ASP A 4 -0.36 18.26 -5.18
CA ASP A 4 0.66 17.38 -4.63
C ASP A 4 1.94 18.18 -4.33
N PRO A 5 2.42 18.23 -3.08
CA PRO A 5 3.56 19.06 -2.69
C PRO A 5 4.86 18.64 -3.40
N TRP A 6 5.00 17.37 -3.77
CA TRP A 6 6.16 16.86 -4.52
C TRP A 6 6.21 17.45 -5.93
N ASN A 7 5.05 17.60 -6.57
CA ASN A 7 4.94 18.25 -7.88
C ASN A 7 5.21 19.77 -7.80
N VAL A 8 4.87 20.43 -6.69
CA VAL A 8 5.17 21.85 -6.47
C VAL A 8 6.68 22.10 -6.42
N LEU A 9 7.43 21.24 -5.74
CA LEU A 9 8.90 21.30 -5.73
C LEU A 9 9.55 20.62 -6.94
N ALA A 10 8.77 20.01 -7.83
CA ALA A 10 9.23 19.22 -8.97
C ALA A 10 10.23 18.11 -8.58
N LEU A 11 9.92 17.42 -7.47
CA LEU A 11 10.74 16.36 -6.88
C LEU A 11 10.00 15.02 -6.87
N ALA A 12 10.77 13.94 -6.87
CA ALA A 12 10.23 12.61 -6.58
C ALA A 12 9.98 12.45 -5.06
N PRO A 13 8.95 11.70 -4.64
CA PRO A 13 8.68 11.39 -3.22
C PRO A 13 9.82 10.69 -2.47
N THR A 14 10.81 10.19 -3.21
CA THR A 14 12.02 9.52 -2.71
C THR A 14 13.21 10.45 -2.53
N SER A 15 13.06 11.75 -2.83
CA SER A 15 14.16 12.71 -2.77
C SER A 15 14.67 12.87 -1.33
N ASP A 16 15.98 12.87 -1.15
CA ASP A 16 16.57 13.09 0.16
C ASP A 16 16.39 14.55 0.64
N LYS A 17 16.63 14.76 1.93
CA LYS A 17 16.45 16.08 2.56
C LYS A 17 17.32 17.17 1.92
N GLN A 18 18.51 16.84 1.42
CA GLN A 18 19.41 17.80 0.78
C GLN A 18 18.86 18.25 -0.58
N LEU A 19 18.33 17.31 -1.37
CA LEU A 19 17.68 17.59 -2.65
C LEU A 19 16.39 18.39 -2.46
N ILE A 20 15.61 18.09 -1.40
CA ILE A 20 14.41 18.85 -1.05
C ILE A 20 14.76 20.30 -0.70
N GLU A 21 15.77 20.51 0.13
CA GLU A 21 16.23 21.85 0.50
C GLU A 21 16.80 22.62 -0.70
N ALA A 22 17.58 21.95 -1.55
CA ALA A 22 18.12 22.54 -2.78
C ALA A 22 17.01 22.96 -3.77
N ALA A 23 16.00 22.11 -4.00
CA ALA A 23 14.90 22.43 -4.89
C ALA A 23 14.02 23.55 -4.36
N TYR A 24 13.79 23.59 -3.04
CA TYR A 24 13.08 24.69 -2.38
C TYR A 24 13.80 26.03 -2.59
N GLN A 25 15.12 26.08 -2.34
CA GLN A 25 15.91 27.29 -2.57
C GLN A 25 15.92 27.70 -4.05
N GLN A 26 16.06 26.75 -4.97
CA GLN A 26 16.01 27.04 -6.40
C GLN A 26 14.67 27.66 -6.82
N LYS A 27 13.55 27.10 -6.34
CA LYS A 27 12.20 27.62 -6.63
C LYS A 27 11.99 29.04 -6.08
N LEU A 28 12.55 29.35 -4.90
CA LEU A 28 12.53 30.71 -4.35
C LEU A 28 13.37 31.70 -5.18
N GLU A 29 14.52 31.27 -5.70
CA GLU A 29 15.34 32.10 -6.59
C GLU A 29 14.62 32.36 -7.92
N ASP A 30 14.01 31.34 -8.52
CA ASP A 30 13.26 31.48 -9.77
C ASP A 30 12.09 32.48 -9.59
N LEU A 31 11.43 32.47 -8.42
CA LEU A 31 10.34 33.40 -8.07
C LEU A 31 10.74 34.88 -8.09
N LYS A 32 12.02 35.21 -7.89
CA LYS A 32 12.50 36.59 -7.93
C LYS A 32 12.40 37.19 -9.33
N THR A 33 12.33 36.35 -10.36
CA THR A 33 12.20 36.75 -11.76
C THR A 33 10.75 36.86 -12.23
N GLU A 34 9.80 36.35 -11.44
CA GLU A 34 8.37 36.36 -11.74
C GLU A 34 7.68 37.70 -11.40
N PRO A 35 6.53 38.01 -12.01
CA PRO A 35 5.73 39.20 -11.73
C PRO A 35 5.32 39.31 -10.26
N GLU A 36 5.36 40.52 -9.73
CA GLU A 36 5.11 40.80 -8.31
C GLU A 36 3.67 40.46 -7.86
N GLU A 37 2.72 40.50 -8.80
CA GLU A 37 1.29 40.18 -8.58
C GLU A 37 1.04 38.71 -8.25
N THR A 38 1.87 37.77 -8.73
CA THR A 38 1.73 36.33 -8.48
C THR A 38 2.75 35.78 -7.49
N ARG A 39 3.81 36.55 -7.20
CA ARG A 39 4.94 36.13 -6.36
C ARG A 39 4.51 35.69 -4.96
N SER A 40 3.66 36.47 -4.29
CA SER A 40 3.23 36.18 -2.92
C SER A 40 2.45 34.86 -2.80
N GLU A 41 1.53 34.61 -3.74
CA GLU A 41 0.73 33.38 -3.75
C GLU A 41 1.58 32.15 -4.08
N GLN A 42 2.51 32.26 -5.03
CA GLN A 42 3.42 31.18 -5.37
C GLN A 42 4.42 30.88 -4.24
N GLU A 43 4.91 31.91 -3.54
CA GLU A 43 5.80 31.75 -2.39
C GLU A 43 5.09 31.00 -1.24
N GLN A 44 3.82 31.33 -0.97
CA GLN A 44 3.01 30.59 0.00
C GLN A 44 2.82 29.13 -0.41
N ALA A 45 2.57 28.84 -1.70
CA ALA A 45 2.41 27.49 -2.19
C ALA A 45 3.70 26.66 -2.07
N ILE A 46 4.85 27.24 -2.39
CA ILE A 46 6.17 26.60 -2.28
C ILE A 46 6.53 26.34 -0.81
N ASN A 47 6.30 27.32 0.08
CA ASN A 47 6.51 27.17 1.52
C ASN A 47 5.62 26.08 2.11
N ALA A 48 4.33 26.06 1.75
CA ALA A 48 3.40 25.03 2.20
C ALA A 48 3.81 23.64 1.71
N ALA A 49 4.25 23.53 0.45
CA ALA A 49 4.73 22.27 -0.12
C ALA A 49 5.99 21.76 0.58
N TYR A 50 6.98 22.64 0.81
CA TYR A 50 8.22 22.30 1.51
C TYR A 50 7.96 21.83 2.94
N GLN A 51 7.13 22.55 3.70
CA GLN A 51 6.75 22.14 5.06
C GLN A 51 5.95 20.83 5.06
N SER A 52 5.07 20.62 4.07
CA SER A 52 4.33 19.37 3.90
C SER A 52 5.26 18.19 3.57
N ILE A 53 6.30 18.41 2.77
CA ILE A 53 7.29 17.38 2.43
C ILE A 53 8.15 17.07 3.66
N LEU A 54 8.70 18.09 4.33
CA LEU A 54 9.51 17.89 5.54
C LEU A 54 8.75 17.18 6.65
N SER A 55 7.48 17.53 6.86
CA SER A 55 6.64 16.83 7.84
C SER A 55 6.28 15.41 7.43
N SER A 56 6.37 15.07 6.14
CA SER A 56 6.18 13.71 5.63
C SER A 56 7.45 12.84 5.68
N LEU A 57 8.63 13.47 5.83
CA LEU A 57 9.92 12.84 6.07
C LEU A 57 10.03 12.42 7.53
N VAL A 58 9.35 11.34 7.90
CA VAL A 58 9.60 10.65 9.17
C VAL A 58 10.95 9.97 9.06
N GLU A 59 11.80 10.10 10.07
CA GLU A 59 13.07 9.35 10.11
C GLU A 59 12.76 7.84 10.05
N PRO A 60 13.52 7.07 9.24
CA PRO A 60 13.35 5.62 9.15
C PRO A 60 13.38 4.97 10.53
N PHE A 61 12.64 3.86 10.68
CA PHE A 61 12.66 3.13 11.93
C PHE A 61 14.08 2.66 12.27
N SER A 62 14.61 3.12 13.42
CA SER A 62 15.83 2.57 14.01
C SER A 62 15.47 1.50 15.04
N PRO A 63 15.91 0.24 14.86
CA PRO A 63 15.72 -0.83 15.84
C PRO A 63 16.57 -0.63 17.09
N ASP A 64 16.26 -1.34 18.17
CA ASP A 64 17.11 -1.40 19.36
C ASP A 64 18.46 -2.07 19.04
N ALA A 65 19.52 -1.66 19.73
CA ALA A 65 20.86 -2.21 19.53
C ALA A 65 20.91 -3.73 19.79
N ASN A 66 20.08 -4.24 20.69
CA ASN A 66 19.99 -5.68 20.97
C ASN A 66 19.34 -6.45 19.81
N SER A 67 18.33 -5.85 19.16
CA SER A 67 17.67 -6.43 17.99
C SER A 67 18.61 -6.46 16.79
N LEU A 68 19.40 -5.39 16.58
CA LEU A 68 20.43 -5.34 15.53
C LEU A 68 21.55 -6.37 15.72
N ALA A 69 21.82 -6.76 16.96
CA ALA A 69 22.81 -7.79 17.28
C ALA A 69 22.29 -9.22 17.06
N ASP A 70 20.97 -9.40 16.90
CA ASP A 70 20.37 -10.70 16.63
C ASP A 70 20.60 -11.11 15.17
N PRO A 71 21.20 -12.28 14.89
CA PRO A 71 21.46 -12.73 13.52
C PRO A 71 20.17 -12.86 12.69
N LEU A 72 19.05 -13.21 13.32
CA LEU A 72 17.77 -13.40 12.63
C LEU A 72 17.12 -12.08 12.21
N PHE A 73 17.55 -10.95 12.80
CA PHE A 73 17.04 -9.63 12.42
C PHE A 73 17.43 -9.28 10.98
N ASN A 74 18.70 -9.48 10.63
CA ASN A 74 19.20 -9.14 9.29
C ASN A 74 18.61 -10.07 8.24
N GLU A 75 18.51 -11.37 8.52
CA GLU A 75 17.84 -12.35 7.66
C GLU A 75 16.39 -11.94 7.38
N PHE A 76 15.62 -11.63 8.42
CA PHE A 76 14.25 -11.14 8.27
C PHE A 76 14.18 -9.84 7.46
N SER A 77 15.08 -8.89 7.71
CA SER A 77 15.09 -7.60 7.02
C SER A 77 15.36 -7.73 5.53
N ASP A 78 16.23 -8.68 5.16
CA ASP A 78 16.53 -9.02 3.77
C ASP A 78 15.31 -9.69 3.11
N GLU A 79 14.70 -10.68 3.77
CA GLU A 79 13.48 -11.35 3.28
C GLU A 79 12.30 -10.38 3.09
N LEU A 80 12.11 -9.44 4.01
CA LEU A 80 11.11 -8.38 3.89
C LEU A 80 11.38 -7.48 2.67
N SER A 81 12.65 -7.16 2.42
CA SER A 81 13.03 -6.32 1.28
C SER A 81 12.80 -7.05 -0.05
N ASP A 82 13.13 -8.34 -0.10
CA ASP A 82 12.86 -9.22 -1.24
C ASP A 82 11.35 -9.41 -1.48
N LEU A 83 10.56 -9.48 -0.41
CA LEU A 83 9.11 -9.60 -0.49
C LEU A 83 8.48 -8.35 -1.12
N LEU A 84 8.88 -7.16 -0.65
CA LEU A 84 8.36 -5.88 -1.12
C LEU A 84 8.75 -5.56 -2.57
N THR A 85 9.97 -5.93 -2.99
CA THR A 85 10.43 -5.70 -4.37
C THR A 85 9.82 -6.68 -5.37
N ASN A 86 9.22 -7.78 -4.90
CA ASN A 86 8.61 -8.79 -5.76
C ASN A 86 7.18 -8.42 -6.17
N ALA A 87 6.98 -8.07 -7.44
CA ALA A 87 5.71 -7.62 -8.01
C ALA A 87 4.50 -8.56 -7.80
N HIS A 88 4.73 -9.84 -7.53
CA HIS A 88 3.65 -10.81 -7.32
C HIS A 88 3.44 -11.17 -5.85
N ARG A 89 4.52 -11.24 -5.07
CA ARG A 89 4.45 -11.74 -3.70
C ARG A 89 3.95 -10.67 -2.71
N HIS A 90 4.24 -9.39 -2.93
CA HIS A 90 3.82 -8.33 -2.01
C HIS A 90 2.29 -8.16 -1.89
N THR A 91 1.51 -8.70 -2.83
CA THR A 91 0.03 -8.71 -2.80
C THR A 91 -0.57 -10.04 -2.31
N GLN A 92 0.26 -11.05 -1.98
CA GLN A 92 -0.22 -12.37 -1.59
C GLN A 92 -0.09 -12.58 -0.08
N ILE A 93 -1.21 -12.75 0.62
CA ILE A 93 -1.24 -13.04 2.07
C ILE A 93 -0.33 -14.23 2.42
N SER A 94 -0.31 -15.29 1.61
CA SER A 94 0.54 -16.47 1.87
C SER A 94 2.03 -16.14 1.91
N ALA A 95 2.49 -15.16 1.14
CA ALA A 95 3.89 -14.74 1.17
C ALA A 95 4.22 -13.93 2.44
N TRP A 96 3.26 -13.12 2.91
CA TRP A 96 3.38 -12.38 4.17
C TRP A 96 3.26 -13.28 5.39
N GLN A 97 2.45 -14.34 5.32
CA GLN A 97 2.35 -15.36 6.37
C GLN A 97 3.71 -16.01 6.64
N LEU A 98 4.47 -16.36 5.58
CA LEU A 98 5.82 -16.90 5.75
C LEU A 98 6.76 -15.95 6.49
N LEU A 99 6.65 -14.65 6.24
CA LEU A 99 7.42 -13.64 6.95
C LEU A 99 6.97 -13.51 8.42
N VAL A 100 5.67 -13.53 8.68
CA VAL A 100 5.12 -13.48 10.05
C VAL A 100 5.53 -14.72 10.86
N ASP A 101 5.54 -15.89 10.23
CA ASP A 101 5.94 -17.17 10.84
C ASP A 101 7.46 -17.34 10.96
N HIS A 102 8.25 -16.35 10.55
CA HIS A 102 9.71 -16.41 10.61
C HIS A 102 10.20 -16.59 12.06
N PRO A 103 11.23 -17.42 12.33
CA PRO A 103 11.70 -17.69 13.69
C PRO A 103 12.08 -16.44 14.52
N ALA A 104 12.49 -15.36 13.86
CA ALA A 104 12.76 -14.08 14.50
C ALA A 104 11.54 -13.48 15.25
N CYS A 105 10.32 -13.83 14.82
CA CYS A 105 9.07 -13.38 15.44
C CYS A 105 8.72 -14.14 16.72
N GLU A 106 9.39 -15.26 17.05
CA GLU A 106 9.13 -16.02 18.27
C GLU A 106 9.59 -15.27 19.54
N ASN A 107 10.63 -14.44 19.41
CA ASN A 107 11.11 -13.60 20.50
C ASN A 107 10.28 -12.31 20.57
N VAL A 108 9.57 -12.10 21.68
CA VAL A 108 8.66 -10.95 21.87
C VAL A 108 9.35 -9.60 21.68
N THR A 109 10.58 -9.43 22.20
CA THR A 109 11.30 -8.16 22.08
C THR A 109 11.69 -7.89 20.63
N LEU A 110 12.21 -8.92 19.96
CA LEU A 110 12.58 -8.83 18.54
C LEU A 110 11.35 -8.61 17.67
N ARG A 111 10.25 -9.34 17.90
CA ARG A 111 8.97 -9.19 17.21
C ARG A 111 8.45 -7.76 17.26
N ASN A 112 8.61 -7.05 18.37
CA ASN A 112 8.16 -5.67 18.47
C ASN A 112 8.95 -4.73 17.54
N ASP A 113 10.25 -4.92 17.43
CA ASP A 113 11.09 -4.14 16.51
C ASP A 113 10.85 -4.55 15.06
N LEU A 114 10.67 -5.84 14.79
CA LEU A 114 10.31 -6.35 13.47
C LEU A 114 8.94 -5.84 13.02
N ALA A 115 7.94 -5.80 13.91
CA ALA A 115 6.63 -5.24 13.61
C ALA A 115 6.72 -3.76 13.20
N ALA A 116 7.57 -2.99 13.87
CA ALA A 116 7.80 -1.59 13.54
C ALA A 116 8.61 -1.42 12.25
N LEU A 117 9.58 -2.31 12.00
CA LEU A 117 10.33 -2.37 10.75
C LEU A 117 9.42 -2.67 9.56
N VAL A 118 8.54 -3.67 9.67
CA VAL A 118 7.57 -4.01 8.62
C VAL A 118 6.67 -2.81 8.35
N PHE A 119 6.17 -2.14 9.40
CA PHE A 119 5.34 -0.94 9.23
C PHE A 119 6.08 0.15 8.44
N ASP A 120 7.31 0.46 8.85
CA ASP A 120 8.15 1.49 8.21
C ASP A 120 8.45 1.18 6.74
N LYS A 121 8.84 -0.07 6.45
CA LYS A 121 9.18 -0.48 5.07
C LYS A 121 7.94 -0.54 4.18
N VAL A 122 6.80 -1.03 4.67
CA VAL A 122 5.56 -1.05 3.90
C VAL A 122 5.07 0.38 3.64
N LEU A 123 5.11 1.26 4.65
CA LEU A 123 4.72 2.66 4.47
C LEU A 123 5.62 3.36 3.46
N THR A 124 6.93 3.15 3.57
CA THR A 124 7.92 3.68 2.61
C THR A 124 7.64 3.16 1.20
N HIS A 125 7.44 1.85 1.05
CA HIS A 125 7.09 1.22 -0.23
C HIS A 125 5.84 1.86 -0.85
N GLN A 126 4.74 1.97 -0.08
CA GLN A 126 3.51 2.60 -0.56
C GLN A 126 3.70 4.05 -1.00
N LYS A 127 4.54 4.84 -0.30
CA LYS A 127 4.88 6.22 -0.69
C LYS A 127 5.62 6.29 -2.03
N THR A 128 6.33 5.23 -2.42
CA THR A 128 7.06 5.16 -3.69
C THR A 128 6.26 4.62 -4.87
N CYS A 129 5.16 3.91 -4.61
CA CYS A 129 4.30 3.32 -5.64
C CYS A 129 3.55 4.41 -6.41
N GLN A 130 3.50 4.30 -7.73
CA GLN A 130 2.76 5.25 -8.58
C GLN A 130 1.36 4.74 -8.95
N ILE A 131 1.18 3.42 -8.93
CA ILE A 131 -0.08 2.76 -9.26
C ILE A 131 -0.50 1.82 -8.13
N GLU A 132 -1.81 1.66 -7.96
CA GLU A 132 -2.40 0.85 -6.88
C GLU A 132 -1.96 -0.62 -6.92
N LYS A 133 -1.69 -1.17 -8.12
CA LYS A 133 -1.23 -2.56 -8.29
C LYS A 133 0.17 -2.84 -7.74
N GLU A 134 0.98 -1.80 -7.51
CA GLU A 134 2.32 -1.91 -6.90
C GLU A 134 2.25 -1.82 -5.38
N MET A 135 1.11 -1.36 -4.84
CA MET A 135 0.92 -1.20 -3.42
C MET A 135 0.60 -2.55 -2.77
N VAL A 136 0.98 -2.67 -1.50
CA VAL A 136 0.52 -3.77 -0.66
C VAL A 136 -1.01 -3.68 -0.54
N SER A 137 -1.71 -4.78 -0.84
CA SER A 137 -3.17 -4.78 -0.90
C SER A 137 -3.80 -4.58 0.47
N SER A 138 -5.05 -4.09 0.50
CA SER A 138 -5.80 -3.90 1.75
C SER A 138 -5.93 -5.20 2.55
N GLU A 139 -6.11 -6.35 1.90
CA GLU A 139 -6.21 -7.63 2.60
C GLU A 139 -4.90 -8.00 3.30
N VAL A 140 -3.75 -7.70 2.69
CA VAL A 140 -2.45 -7.88 3.34
C VAL A 140 -2.29 -6.90 4.50
N LEU A 141 -2.68 -5.63 4.34
CA LEU A 141 -2.56 -4.64 5.41
C LEU A 141 -3.44 -4.99 6.62
N ILE A 142 -4.65 -5.51 6.39
CA ILE A 142 -5.52 -6.04 7.44
C ILE A 142 -4.82 -7.20 8.14
N PHE A 143 -4.31 -8.17 7.37
CA PHE A 143 -3.56 -9.30 7.91
C PHE A 143 -2.37 -8.86 8.77
N LEU A 144 -1.53 -7.94 8.29
CA LEU A 144 -0.39 -7.43 9.03
C LEU A 144 -0.80 -6.66 10.29
N THR A 145 -1.89 -5.89 10.22
CA THR A 145 -2.42 -5.16 11.38
C THR A 145 -2.84 -6.11 12.49
N GLU A 146 -3.46 -7.23 12.14
CA GLU A 146 -3.85 -8.27 13.09
C GLU A 146 -2.63 -9.04 13.61
N GLN A 147 -1.78 -9.56 12.72
CA GLN A 147 -0.68 -10.45 13.10
C GLN A 147 0.48 -9.75 13.81
N LEU A 148 0.70 -8.46 13.55
CA LEU A 148 1.75 -7.65 14.17
C LEU A 148 1.19 -6.66 15.20
N GLU A 149 -0.11 -6.75 15.50
CA GLU A 149 -0.83 -5.97 16.50
C GLU A 149 -0.67 -4.44 16.33
N TRP A 150 -0.50 -3.97 15.10
CA TRP A 150 -0.23 -2.56 14.81
C TRP A 150 -1.28 -1.62 15.39
N ALA A 151 -2.54 -2.04 15.46
CA ALA A 151 -3.64 -1.25 16.02
C ALA A 151 -3.45 -0.89 17.52
N THR A 152 -2.59 -1.62 18.24
CA THR A 152 -2.29 -1.42 19.67
C THR A 152 -0.97 -0.67 19.90
N ARG A 153 -0.25 -0.31 18.84
CA ARG A 153 1.10 0.25 18.89
C ARG A 153 1.05 1.79 18.89
N ASP A 154 0.82 2.36 20.07
CA ASP A 154 0.82 3.82 20.27
C ASP A 154 2.16 4.49 19.87
N ASP A 155 3.26 3.76 19.92
CA ASP A 155 4.58 4.21 19.46
C ASP A 155 4.62 4.46 17.94
N LEU A 156 3.97 3.60 17.15
CA LEU A 156 3.84 3.80 15.70
C LEU A 156 2.95 5.01 15.42
N LYS A 157 1.83 5.14 16.14
CA LYS A 157 0.93 6.29 16.02
C LYS A 157 1.65 7.61 16.35
N ALA A 158 2.43 7.64 17.41
CA ALA A 158 3.22 8.81 17.81
C ALA A 158 4.31 9.17 16.79
N ARG A 159 4.95 8.17 16.17
CA ARG A 159 6.04 8.37 15.20
C ARG A 159 5.56 8.84 13.84
N TYR A 160 4.57 8.16 13.26
CA TYR A 160 4.14 8.42 11.88
C TYR A 160 2.94 9.38 11.80
N GLY A 161 2.37 9.76 12.94
CA GLY A 161 1.19 10.61 13.02
C GLY A 161 -0.11 9.87 12.65
N GLU A 162 -1.23 10.45 13.07
CA GLU A 162 -2.54 9.81 12.95
C GLU A 162 -2.92 9.47 11.50
N GLY A 163 -2.62 10.34 10.54
CA GLY A 163 -3.01 10.16 9.15
C GLY A 163 -2.39 8.92 8.51
N PHE A 164 -1.07 8.75 8.60
CA PHE A 164 -0.38 7.58 8.05
C PHE A 164 -0.68 6.32 8.86
N TYR A 165 -0.75 6.43 10.18
CA TYR A 165 -1.11 5.33 11.06
C TYR A 165 -2.49 4.75 10.71
N TYR A 166 -3.52 5.59 10.58
CA TYR A 166 -4.85 5.11 10.23
C TYR A 166 -4.94 4.58 8.80
N ARG A 167 -4.23 5.18 7.83
CA ARG A 167 -4.15 4.61 6.48
C ARG A 167 -3.56 3.21 6.47
N MET A 168 -2.63 2.89 7.35
CA MET A 168 -2.05 1.55 7.41
C MET A 168 -2.91 0.54 8.18
N THR A 169 -3.63 0.99 9.21
CA THR A 169 -4.29 0.12 10.19
C THR A 169 -5.81 0.04 10.08
N GLN A 170 -6.47 1.01 9.44
CA GLN A 170 -7.93 1.08 9.29
C GLN A 170 -8.32 0.81 7.84
N GLN A 171 -7.89 -0.34 7.34
CA GLN A 171 -8.21 -0.80 6.00
C GLN A 171 -9.57 -1.52 6.00
N GLU A 172 -10.43 -1.19 5.05
CA GLU A 172 -11.68 -1.90 4.80
C GLU A 172 -11.52 -2.77 3.56
N ILE A 173 -12.05 -3.99 3.59
CA ILE A 173 -12.12 -4.83 2.38
C ILE A 173 -13.08 -4.14 1.41
N PRO A 174 -12.67 -3.80 0.18
CA PRO A 174 -13.56 -3.22 -0.81
C PRO A 174 -14.78 -4.13 -0.98
N GLN A 175 -15.97 -3.60 -0.77
CA GLN A 175 -17.20 -4.37 -1.03
C GLN A 175 -17.20 -4.74 -2.50
N GLN A 176 -17.35 -6.03 -2.81
CA GLN A 176 -17.56 -6.44 -4.20
C GLN A 176 -18.77 -5.69 -4.73
N GLU A 177 -18.55 -4.86 -5.74
CA GLU A 177 -19.62 -4.20 -6.46
C GLU A 177 -20.43 -5.31 -7.14
N ILE A 178 -21.52 -5.71 -6.51
CA ILE A 178 -22.48 -6.64 -7.11
C ILE A 178 -23.05 -5.88 -8.29
N VAL A 179 -22.48 -6.08 -9.48
CA VAL A 179 -23.12 -5.68 -10.72
C VAL A 179 -24.25 -6.69 -10.89
N PRO A 180 -25.53 -6.33 -10.65
CA PRO A 180 -26.61 -7.23 -11.00
C PRO A 180 -26.51 -7.42 -12.51
N GLU A 181 -26.22 -8.64 -12.96
CA GLU A 181 -26.36 -8.97 -14.37
C GLU A 181 -27.79 -8.57 -14.79
N PRO A 182 -27.95 -7.83 -15.91
CA PRO A 182 -29.28 -7.61 -16.44
C PRO A 182 -29.88 -8.99 -16.66
N ILE A 183 -31.04 -9.24 -16.04
CA ILE A 183 -31.81 -10.48 -16.20
C ILE A 183 -32.03 -10.62 -17.71
N ALA A 184 -31.20 -11.44 -18.36
CA ALA A 184 -31.33 -11.73 -19.76
C ALA A 184 -32.65 -12.48 -19.89
N ASP A 185 -33.58 -11.82 -20.58
CA ASP A 185 -34.84 -12.33 -21.11
C ASP A 185 -35.02 -13.85 -20.90
N THR A 186 -35.86 -14.20 -19.91
CA THR A 186 -36.23 -15.58 -19.58
C THR A 186 -36.92 -16.33 -20.72
N GLY A 187 -37.13 -15.68 -21.88
CA GLY A 187 -37.60 -16.29 -23.12
C GLY A 187 -36.65 -17.31 -23.75
N ASN A 188 -35.33 -17.26 -23.48
CA ASN A 188 -34.37 -18.20 -24.10
C ASN A 188 -34.16 -19.50 -23.29
N LEU A 189 -34.44 -19.50 -21.97
CA LEU A 189 -34.35 -20.71 -21.15
C LEU A 189 -35.46 -21.73 -21.47
N ALA A 190 -36.64 -21.27 -21.90
CA ALA A 190 -37.72 -22.16 -22.35
C ALA A 190 -37.35 -22.94 -23.63
N ASN A 191 -36.63 -22.31 -24.57
CA ASN A 191 -36.18 -22.97 -25.80
C ASN A 191 -35.06 -24.00 -25.55
N ILE A 192 -34.18 -23.75 -24.57
CA ILE A 192 -33.13 -24.71 -24.20
C ILE A 192 -33.73 -25.96 -23.54
N PHE A 193 -34.78 -25.83 -22.71
CA PHE A 193 -35.46 -26.98 -22.11
C PHE A 193 -36.29 -27.82 -23.10
N ILE A 194 -36.90 -27.18 -24.10
CA ILE A 194 -37.61 -27.91 -25.18
C ILE A 194 -36.61 -28.60 -26.12
N GLY A 195 -35.46 -27.97 -26.41
CA GLY A 195 -34.40 -28.60 -27.20
C GLY A 195 -33.78 -29.84 -26.55
N LEU A 196 -33.58 -29.82 -25.23
CA LEU A 196 -32.96 -30.94 -24.50
C LEU A 196 -33.90 -32.15 -24.32
N THR A 197 -35.21 -31.94 -24.28
CA THR A 197 -36.19 -33.04 -24.15
C THR A 197 -36.39 -33.81 -25.46
N ILE A 198 -36.27 -33.14 -26.62
CA ILE A 198 -36.37 -33.80 -27.94
C ILE A 198 -35.16 -34.72 -28.19
N ILE A 199 -33.96 -34.32 -27.79
CA ILE A 199 -32.74 -35.13 -27.99
C ILE A 199 -32.77 -36.42 -27.14
N CYS A 200 -33.28 -36.36 -25.91
CA CYS A 200 -33.44 -37.56 -25.07
C CYS A 200 -34.49 -38.54 -25.60
N ALA A 201 -35.57 -38.06 -26.24
CA ALA A 201 -36.60 -38.93 -26.82
C ALA A 201 -36.12 -39.66 -28.09
N ILE A 202 -35.29 -39.03 -28.91
CA ILE A 202 -34.71 -39.66 -30.11
C ILE A 202 -33.60 -40.66 -29.74
N GLY A 203 -32.81 -40.37 -28.71
CA GLY A 203 -31.78 -41.29 -28.21
C GLY A 203 -32.34 -42.62 -27.64
N LEU A 204 -33.54 -42.61 -27.07
CA LEU A 204 -34.19 -43.82 -26.54
C LEU A 204 -34.83 -44.71 -27.62
N LEU A 205 -35.18 -44.17 -28.79
CA LEU A 205 -35.71 -44.97 -29.90
C LEU A 205 -34.63 -45.73 -30.70
N MET A 206 -33.36 -45.33 -30.61
CA MET A 206 -32.22 -46.01 -31.27
C MET A 206 -31.58 -47.13 -30.42
N ILE A 207 -32.03 -47.34 -29.18
CA ILE A 207 -31.53 -48.41 -28.29
C ILE A 207 -32.55 -49.57 -28.15
N SER A 208 -33.72 -49.46 -28.79
CA SER A 208 -34.78 -50.49 -28.77
C SER A 208 -34.94 -51.21 -30.13
N VAL A 209 -33.83 -51.72 -30.68
CA VAL A 209 -33.83 -52.85 -31.63
C VAL A 209 -33.13 -54.02 -30.96
#